data_AF-A0A2M7VQZ1-F1
#
_entry.id   AF-A0A2M7VQZ1-F1
#
_cell.length_a   1.000
_cell.length_b   1.000
_cell.length_c   1.000
_cell.angle_alpha   90.00
_cell.angle_beta   90.00
_cell.angle_gamma   90.00
#
_symmetry.space_group_name_H-M   'P 1'
#
loop_
_entity.id
_entity.type
_entity.pdbx_description
1 polymer ?
#
loop_
_entity_poly.entity_id
_entity_poly.type
_entity_poly.pdbx_seq_one_letter_code
_entity_poly.pdbx_strand_id
1 'polypeptide(L)' 'RVQAQQDGELFWKITNGRGPMIKWGPIIKESDRWDLVNYIRTLKK' A
#
# COMPACT_ATOMS: atom_id res chain seq x y z
N ARG A 1 12.04 4.28 -5.82
CA ARG A 1 12.25 3.68 -4.48
C ARG A 1 10.92 3.66 -3.74
N VAL A 2 10.46 2.51 -3.23
CA VAL A 2 9.18 2.39 -2.48
C VAL A 2 9.20 3.28 -1.23
N GLN A 3 10.33 3.31 -0.53
CA GLN A 3 10.51 4.14 0.68
C GLN A 3 10.46 5.66 0.44
N ALA A 4 10.57 6.13 -0.81
CA ALA A 4 10.49 7.55 -1.14
C ALA A 4 9.06 8.01 -1.49
N GLN A 5 8.13 7.07 -1.64
CA GLN A 5 6.72 7.38 -1.91
C GLN A 5 6.05 7.83 -0.63
N GLN A 6 5.00 8.64 -0.74
CA GLN A 6 4.18 9.04 0.40
C GLN A 6 3.26 7.90 0.85
N ASP A 7 2.84 7.90 2.12
CA ASP A 7 1.94 6.87 2.66
C ASP A 7 0.62 6.79 1.89
N GLY A 8 0.04 7.96 1.56
CA GLY A 8 -1.16 8.04 0.75
C GLY A 8 -0.98 7.46 -0.66
N GLU A 9 0.22 7.55 -1.25
CA GLU A 9 0.50 6.96 -2.55
C GLU A 9 0.57 5.44 -2.47
N LEU A 10 1.17 4.89 -1.41
CA LEU A 10 1.21 3.44 -1.16
C LEU A 10 -0.19 2.90 -0.91
N PHE A 11 -0.96 3.56 -0.03
CA PHE A 11 -2.34 3.20 0.25
C PHE A 11 -3.21 3.24 -1.01
N TRP A 12 -3.07 4.28 -1.84
CA TRP A 12 -3.79 4.41 -3.10
C TRP A 12 -3.48 3.27 -4.08
N LYS A 13 -2.20 2.87 -4.19
CA LYS A 13 -1.78 1.74 -5.05
C LYS A 13 -2.30 0.41 -4.58
N ILE A 14 -2.31 0.16 -3.27
CA ILE A 14 -2.89 -1.06 -2.69
C ILE A 14 -4.41 -1.09 -2.98
N THR A 15 -5.07 0.06 -2.78
CA THR A 15 -6.52 0.21 -2.97
C THR A 15 -6.96 -0.01 -4.41
N ASN A 16 -6.34 0.72 -5.34
CA ASN A 16 -6.81 0.84 -6.73
C ASN A 16 -6.03 -0.05 -7.70
N GLY A 17 -4.89 -0.59 -7.27
CA GLY A 17 -3.93 -1.21 -8.18
C GLY A 17 -3.12 -0.18 -8.96
N ARG A 18 -2.08 -0.66 -9.66
CA ARG A 18 -1.28 0.15 -10.60
C ARG A 18 -0.54 -0.77 -11.58
N GLY A 19 -0.74 -0.55 -12.87
CA GLY A 19 -0.14 -1.39 -13.91
C GLY A 19 -0.59 -2.85 -13.77
N PRO A 20 0.32 -3.83 -13.64
CA PRO A 20 -0.05 -5.23 -13.48
C PRO A 20 -0.58 -5.57 -12.07
N MET A 21 -0.50 -4.64 -11.10
CA MET A 21 -1.03 -4.87 -9.76
C MET A 21 -2.56 -4.70 -9.74
N ILE A 22 -3.27 -5.76 -9.35
CA ILE A 22 -4.72 -5.75 -9.18
C ILE A 22 -5.18 -4.84 -8.02
N LYS A 23 -6.45 -4.45 -8.02
CA LYS A 23 -7.08 -3.71 -6.92
C LYS A 23 -7.31 -4.60 -5.70
N TRP A 24 -6.83 -4.20 -4.53
CA TRP A 24 -7.05 -4.96 -3.28
C TRP A 24 -8.13 -4.36 -2.39
N GLY A 25 -8.59 -3.14 -2.66
CA GLY A 25 -9.63 -2.48 -1.86
C GLY A 25 -10.92 -3.28 -1.64
N PRO A 26 -11.42 -4.07 -2.62
CA PRO A 26 -12.60 -4.92 -2.42
C PRO A 26 -12.35 -6.19 -1.59
N ILE A 27 -11.08 -6.59 -1.42
CA ILE A 27 -10.68 -7.87 -0.83
C ILE A 27 -10.16 -7.66 0.60
N ILE A 28 -9.42 -6.57 0.81
CA ILE A 28 -8.74 -6.25 2.06
C ILE A 28 -9.42 -5.04 2.70
N LYS A 29 -9.69 -5.13 4.00
CA LYS A 29 -10.27 -4.02 4.78
C LYS A 29 -9.35 -2.82 4.79
N GLU A 30 -9.91 -1.64 5.03
CA GLU A 30 -9.13 -0.40 5.08
C GLU A 30 -8.05 -0.41 6.17
N SER A 31 -8.38 -0.87 7.38
CA SER A 31 -7.43 -1.02 8.48
C SER A 31 -6.21 -1.82 8.07
N ASP A 32 -6.44 -2.98 7.47
CA ASP A 32 -5.38 -3.94 7.14
C ASP A 32 -4.49 -3.40 6.00
N ARG A 33 -5.04 -2.54 5.13
CA ARG A 33 -4.24 -1.82 4.12
C ARG A 33 -3.34 -0.76 4.76
N TRP A 34 -3.80 -0.05 5.79
CA TRP A 34 -2.96 0.87 6.55
C TRP A 34 -1.88 0.13 7.35
N ASP A 35 -2.21 -1.02 7.94
CA ASP A 35 -1.22 -1.88 8.60
C ASP A 35 -0.16 -2.37 7.61
N LEU A 36 -0.55 -2.69 6.37
CA LEU A 36 0.39 -3.04 5.32
C LEU A 36 1.31 -1.87 4.95
N VAL A 37 0.79 -0.64 4.85
CA VAL A 37 1.61 0.56 4.62
C VAL A 37 2.60 0.74 5.76
N ASN A 38 2.16 0.62 7.02
CA ASN A 38 3.00 0.70 8.20
C ASN A 38 4.10 -0.37 8.19
N TYR A 39 3.74 -1.61 7.86
CA TYR A 39 4.70 -2.70 7.72
C TYR A 39 5.73 -2.42 6.62
N ILE A 40 5.32 -1.89 5.47
CA ILE A 40 6.25 -1.50 4.39
C ILE A 40 7.26 -0.46 4.89
N ARG A 41 6.90 0.44 5.82
CA ARG A 41 7.83 1.42 6.40
C ARG A 41 8.91 0.80 7.28
N THR A 42 8.61 -0.32 7.94
CA THR A 42 9.61 -1.01 8.77
C THR A 42 10.68 -1.71 7.94
N LEU A 43 10.44 -1.93 6.64
CA LEU A 43 11.40 -2.58 5.72
C LEU A 43 12.56 -1.67 5.29
N LYS A 44 12.60 -0.43 5.76
CA LYS A 44 13.73 0.47 5.52
C LYS A 44 14.92 0.01 6.39
N LYS A 45 16.05 -0.30 5.76
CA LYS A 45 17.33 -0.46 6.47
C LYS A 45 17.75 0.87 7.10
#